data_AF-A0AAD4CAR9-F1
#
_entry.id   AF-A0AAD4CAR9-F1
#
_cell.length_a   1.000
_cell.length_b   1.000
_cell.length_c   1.000
_cell.angle_alpha   90.00
_cell.angle_beta   90.00
_cell.angle_gamma   90.00
#
_symmetry.space_group_name_H-M   'P 1'
#
loop_
_entity.id
_entity.type
_entity.pdbx_description
1 polymer ?
#
loop_
_entity_poly.entity_id
_entity_poly.type
_entity_poly.pdbx_seq_one_letter_code
_entity_poly.pdbx_strand_id
1 'polypeptide(L)'
;MIYPPLRPRIIVVVETDEQSLENSLEDSVITPAMFLQSGEPELFASVYLLRVSQSHELFDEARFRFLKEEILKALDWADRDRLETQTRFSSAYLPGLLHKAVDHIAQSPLSIFNLIAALRPEQRSDDWVSHIAHYLGQSKAVMSAETQDRMIVSSLLLEAFPPNIHEFHPNNIFRERYRSPCLHALQQIFSPMDTGARSHSIESFFVSCYIYAVGRESSPLDVHAHNLAQFQSIFQHLYSNHSCLGCLVSSPQNSLSYGHALCDACVQRYGQPKLRAESVYFFEKYPLCQRPSLISIVILLSTAAVRALTVNRSGVRVVISLQILLELQDILGPGCPLSDLIDVAWETSAGALVVLDSFFSEQQHGSLLVRWCRTLRAISGRGLYDTDRLEALFRNHYGSSLRLWGSRTSGTKVGVIITSTARGPVILTNYKPVAQRPENISSFASRAHGDALFRLDISLPGPTPPLDAADQMDDLIQQARAQGVGETGRRSLFRLLAQSLFFELASVSERDHRGVSFYCVGVVRCRISGNVFVAAFHRAF
;
A
#
# COMPACT_ATOMS: atom_id res chain seq x y z
N MET A 1 -10.18 29.35 5.27
CA MET A 1 -10.65 29.12 3.89
C MET A 1 -9.56 28.38 3.14
N ILE A 2 -9.89 27.24 2.52
CA ILE A 2 -8.92 26.25 2.01
C ILE A 2 -8.51 26.54 0.56
N TYR A 3 -9.17 27.48 -0.11
CA TYR A 3 -8.70 28.11 -1.33
C TYR A 3 -9.17 29.58 -1.30
N PRO A 4 -8.41 30.56 -1.84
CA PRO A 4 -9.09 31.72 -2.38
C PRO A 4 -10.09 31.17 -3.41
N PRO A 5 -11.38 31.51 -3.33
CA PRO A 5 -12.35 30.95 -4.26
C PRO A 5 -11.92 31.35 -5.68
N LEU A 6 -11.54 30.37 -6.50
CA LEU A 6 -11.40 30.56 -7.94
C LEU A 6 -12.80 30.82 -8.49
N ARG A 7 -13.21 32.08 -8.43
CA ARG A 7 -14.54 32.47 -8.85
C ARG A 7 -14.58 32.58 -10.37
N PRO A 8 -15.66 32.11 -11.00
CA PRO A 8 -15.84 32.30 -12.44
C PRO A 8 -15.85 33.79 -12.80
N ARG A 9 -15.31 34.10 -13.97
CA ARG A 9 -15.43 35.41 -14.62
C ARG A 9 -16.52 35.30 -15.68
N ILE A 10 -17.45 36.25 -15.72
CA ILE A 10 -18.52 36.28 -16.71
C ILE A 10 -18.23 37.39 -17.72
N ILE A 11 -18.32 37.06 -19.01
CA ILE A 11 -18.39 38.03 -20.09
C ILE A 11 -19.82 37.96 -20.65
N VAL A 12 -20.57 39.06 -20.51
CA VAL A 12 -21.93 39.19 -21.07
C VAL A 12 -21.81 39.97 -22.37
N VAL A 13 -22.23 39.35 -23.47
CA VAL A 13 -22.18 39.96 -24.80
C VAL A 13 -23.56 40.48 -25.17
N VAL A 14 -23.66 41.76 -25.51
CA VAL A 14 -24.92 42.41 -25.92
C VAL A 14 -24.75 43.02 -27.30
N GLU A 15 -25.70 42.75 -28.19
CA GLU A 15 -25.72 43.35 -29.52
C GLU A 15 -26.41 44.71 -29.49
N THR A 16 -25.76 45.77 -29.98
CA THR A 16 -26.29 47.15 -29.94
C THR A 16 -26.13 47.86 -31.28
N ASP A 17 -27.10 48.72 -31.61
CA ASP A 17 -27.07 49.58 -32.80
C ASP A 17 -26.00 50.68 -32.69
N GLU A 18 -25.33 50.97 -33.81
CA GLU A 18 -24.16 51.87 -33.89
C GLU A 18 -24.42 53.28 -33.36
N GLN A 19 -25.67 53.78 -33.44
CA GLN A 19 -26.05 55.10 -32.92
C GLN A 19 -25.97 55.24 -31.40
N SER A 20 -25.86 54.13 -30.67
CA SER A 20 -25.75 54.09 -29.20
C SER A 20 -24.32 53.86 -28.68
N LEU A 21 -23.36 53.58 -29.58
CA LEU A 21 -21.99 53.23 -29.21
C LEU A 21 -21.12 54.46 -28.92
N GLU A 22 -21.37 55.57 -29.64
CA GLU A 22 -20.58 56.81 -29.52
C GLU A 22 -20.83 57.57 -28.20
N ASN A 23 -21.97 57.35 -27.54
CA ASN A 23 -22.34 58.04 -26.30
C ASN A 23 -21.92 57.31 -25.01
N SER A 24 -21.21 56.18 -25.07
CA SER A 24 -21.01 55.32 -23.88
C SER A 24 -19.59 54.79 -23.69
N LEU A 25 -18.57 55.51 -24.16
CA LEU A 25 -17.16 55.17 -23.92
C LEU A 25 -16.76 55.31 -22.43
N GLU A 26 -17.61 55.89 -21.58
CA GLU A 26 -17.37 56.02 -20.13
C GLU A 26 -18.01 54.90 -19.27
N ASP A 27 -18.88 54.05 -19.84
CA ASP A 27 -19.73 53.10 -19.09
C ASP A 27 -19.33 51.61 -19.22
N SER A 28 -18.13 51.30 -19.74
CA SER A 28 -17.69 49.93 -20.00
C SER A 28 -17.38 49.09 -18.74
N VAL A 29 -17.60 49.64 -17.54
CA VAL A 29 -17.54 48.92 -16.26
C VAL A 29 -18.87 49.11 -15.56
N ILE A 30 -19.85 48.24 -15.85
CA ILE A 30 -21.00 48.11 -14.95
C ILE A 30 -20.43 47.59 -13.62
N THR A 31 -20.45 48.45 -12.61
CA THR A 31 -20.04 48.08 -11.26
C THR A 31 -20.94 46.93 -10.78
N PRO A 32 -20.44 45.98 -9.96
CA PRO A 32 -21.20 44.83 -9.45
C PRO A 32 -22.53 45.16 -8.74
N ALA A 33 -22.83 46.44 -8.53
CA ALA A 33 -24.04 46.97 -7.91
C ALA A 33 -25.35 46.49 -8.56
N MET A 34 -25.37 46.11 -9.84
CA MET A 34 -26.59 45.55 -10.47
C MET A 34 -26.84 44.06 -10.14
N PHE A 35 -25.81 43.33 -9.67
CA PHE A 35 -25.91 41.90 -9.30
C PHE A 35 -25.79 41.67 -7.80
N LEU A 36 -25.38 42.67 -7.03
CA LEU A 36 -25.32 42.62 -5.57
C LEU A 36 -26.69 42.94 -4.98
N GLN A 37 -27.54 41.93 -4.85
CA GLN A 37 -28.48 41.96 -3.72
C GLN A 37 -27.64 41.88 -2.45
N SER A 38 -27.67 42.97 -1.68
CA SER A 38 -26.90 43.16 -0.44
C SER A 38 -27.09 41.99 0.52
N GLY A 39 -26.10 41.08 0.60
CA GLY A 39 -26.08 39.96 1.55
C GLY A 39 -25.56 38.64 1.00
N GLU A 40 -25.49 38.45 -0.33
CA GLU A 40 -24.99 37.19 -0.91
C GLU A 40 -23.46 37.18 -1.09
N PRO A 41 -22.78 36.03 -0.87
CA PRO A 41 -21.36 35.90 -1.14
C PRO A 41 -21.09 36.16 -2.62
N GLU A 42 -20.15 37.03 -2.95
CA GLU A 42 -19.72 37.29 -4.33
C GLU A 42 -19.42 35.97 -5.07
N LEU A 43 -20.32 35.56 -5.97
CA LEU A 43 -20.23 34.29 -6.71
C LEU A 43 -19.19 34.36 -7.84
N PHE A 44 -18.89 35.56 -8.35
CA PHE A 44 -18.05 35.80 -9.52
C PHE A 44 -16.83 36.64 -9.16
N ALA A 45 -15.72 36.43 -9.87
CA ALA A 45 -14.52 37.27 -9.74
C ALA A 45 -14.70 38.61 -10.46
N SER A 46 -15.42 38.59 -11.59
CA SER A 46 -15.79 39.78 -12.35
C SER A 46 -16.97 39.48 -13.26
N VAL A 47 -17.73 40.52 -13.61
CA VAL A 47 -18.74 40.51 -14.67
C VAL A 47 -18.37 41.63 -15.63
N TYR A 48 -18.07 41.30 -16.88
CA TYR A 48 -17.68 42.24 -17.93
C TYR A 48 -18.77 42.30 -19.01
N LEU A 49 -19.31 43.48 -19.28
CA LEU A 49 -20.30 43.69 -20.33
C LEU A 49 -19.59 44.15 -21.61
N LEU A 50 -19.70 43.37 -22.69
CA LEU A 50 -19.12 43.69 -23.98
C LEU A 50 -20.22 43.93 -25.00
N ARG A 51 -20.22 45.11 -25.62
CA ARG A 51 -21.18 45.46 -26.68
C ARG A 51 -20.60 45.14 -28.05
N VAL A 52 -21.35 44.44 -28.90
CA VAL A 52 -20.96 44.08 -30.27
C VAL A 52 -21.93 44.74 -31.24
N SER A 53 -21.43 45.29 -32.34
CA SER A 53 -22.29 45.91 -33.36
C SER A 53 -23.25 44.89 -33.98
N GLN A 54 -24.49 45.31 -34.28
CA GLN A 54 -25.44 44.55 -35.10
C GLN A 54 -25.18 44.66 -36.60
N SER A 55 -24.27 45.54 -37.04
CA SER A 55 -24.01 45.74 -38.47
C SER A 55 -23.35 44.51 -39.09
N HIS A 56 -24.03 43.91 -40.07
CA HIS A 56 -23.50 42.85 -40.92
C HIS A 56 -22.57 43.36 -42.03
N GLU A 57 -22.29 44.67 -42.06
CA GLU A 57 -21.40 45.30 -43.04
C GLU A 57 -19.92 45.04 -42.74
N LEU A 58 -19.58 44.77 -41.47
CA LEU A 58 -18.25 44.38 -41.04
C LEU A 58 -18.05 42.86 -41.24
N PHE A 59 -16.85 42.47 -41.68
CA PHE A 59 -16.44 41.06 -41.62
C PHE A 59 -16.51 40.56 -40.16
N ASP A 60 -17.01 39.34 -39.96
CA ASP A 60 -17.16 38.72 -38.63
C ASP A 60 -15.88 38.80 -37.78
N GLU A 61 -14.72 38.66 -38.42
CA GLU A 61 -13.42 38.73 -37.76
C GLU A 61 -13.12 40.10 -37.15
N ALA A 62 -13.59 41.19 -37.79
CA ALA A 62 -13.50 42.54 -37.25
C ALA A 62 -14.56 42.78 -36.17
N ARG A 63 -15.78 42.31 -36.41
CA ARG A 63 -16.93 42.44 -35.48
C ARG A 63 -16.65 41.78 -34.12
N PHE A 64 -16.07 40.58 -34.12
CA PHE A 64 -15.79 39.80 -32.91
C PHE A 64 -14.37 39.95 -32.36
N ARG A 65 -13.55 40.84 -32.93
CA ARG A 65 -12.15 41.03 -32.50
C ARG A 65 -12.04 41.37 -31.01
N PHE A 66 -12.82 42.34 -30.54
CA PHE A 66 -12.80 42.74 -29.13
C PHE A 66 -13.24 41.61 -28.20
N LEU A 67 -14.26 40.84 -28.60
CA LEU A 67 -14.70 39.66 -27.85
C LEU A 67 -13.58 38.62 -27.76
N LYS A 68 -12.91 38.32 -28.87
CA LYS A 68 -11.76 37.41 -28.91
C LYS A 68 -10.65 37.89 -27.98
N GLU A 69 -10.29 39.17 -28.03
CA GLU A 69 -9.25 39.76 -27.18
C GLU A 69 -9.62 39.68 -25.69
N GLU A 70 -10.87 39.97 -25.31
CA GLU A 70 -11.33 39.85 -23.92
C GLU A 70 -11.41 38.40 -23.43
N ILE A 71 -11.84 37.46 -24.27
CA ILE A 71 -11.79 36.02 -23.94
C ILE A 71 -10.36 35.58 -23.69
N LEU A 72 -9.41 35.96 -24.56
CA LEU A 72 -8.00 35.60 -24.40
C LEU A 72 -7.41 36.20 -23.11
N LYS A 73 -7.70 37.48 -22.81
CA LYS A 73 -7.29 38.09 -21.54
C LYS A 73 -7.87 37.37 -20.32
N ALA A 74 -9.16 37.01 -20.36
CA ALA A 74 -9.81 36.28 -19.28
C ALA A 74 -9.24 34.87 -19.09
N LEU A 75 -8.89 34.18 -20.18
CA LEU A 75 -8.21 32.89 -20.15
C LEU A 75 -6.81 33.01 -19.55
N ASP A 76 -6.04 34.03 -19.92
CA ASP A 76 -4.70 34.29 -19.37
C ASP A 76 -4.73 34.60 -17.87
N TRP A 77 -5.75 35.35 -17.40
CA TRP A 77 -5.95 35.55 -15.97
C TRP A 77 -6.35 34.26 -15.26
N ALA A 78 -7.28 33.49 -15.81
CA ALA A 78 -7.70 32.23 -15.21
C ALA A 78 -6.56 31.21 -15.14
N ASP A 79 -5.68 31.16 -16.14
CA ASP A 79 -4.51 30.29 -16.13
C ASP A 79 -3.49 30.73 -15.07
N ARG A 80 -3.22 32.03 -14.96
CA ARG A 80 -2.35 32.59 -13.90
C ARG A 80 -2.88 32.32 -12.50
N ASP A 81 -4.16 32.59 -12.24
CA ASP A 81 -4.76 32.33 -10.91
C ASP A 81 -4.67 30.83 -10.56
N ARG A 82 -4.89 29.95 -11.55
CA ARG A 82 -4.79 28.50 -11.36
C ARG A 82 -3.35 28.05 -11.12
N LEU A 83 -2.37 28.69 -11.74
CA LEU A 83 -0.94 28.45 -11.49
C LEU A 83 -0.57 28.87 -10.07
N GLU A 84 -0.92 30.09 -9.67
CA GLU A 84 -0.62 30.63 -8.34
C GLU A 84 -1.28 29.82 -7.22
N THR A 85 -2.52 29.36 -7.44
CA THR A 85 -3.25 28.53 -6.47
C THR A 85 -2.93 27.04 -6.56
N GLN A 86 -2.09 26.62 -7.50
CA GLN A 86 -1.78 25.21 -7.81
C GLN A 86 -3.04 24.37 -8.05
N THR A 87 -3.97 24.89 -8.85
CA THR A 87 -5.22 24.24 -9.29
C THR A 87 -5.30 24.11 -10.82
N ARG A 88 -4.18 24.32 -11.51
CA ARG A 88 -4.06 24.05 -12.95
C ARG A 88 -3.96 22.54 -13.19
N PHE A 89 -5.11 21.88 -13.30
CA PHE A 89 -5.17 20.44 -13.53
C PHE A 89 -4.84 20.05 -14.97
N SER A 90 -4.17 18.90 -15.15
CA SER A 90 -4.06 18.25 -16.46
C SER A 90 -5.45 17.87 -16.98
N SER A 91 -5.63 17.91 -18.30
CA SER A 91 -6.87 17.51 -18.98
C SER A 91 -7.32 16.10 -18.60
N ALA A 92 -6.38 15.21 -18.25
CA ALA A 92 -6.66 13.85 -17.80
C ALA A 92 -7.48 13.79 -16.49
N TYR A 93 -7.34 14.77 -15.59
CA TYR A 93 -8.06 14.77 -14.30
C TYR A 93 -9.45 15.41 -14.39
N LEU A 94 -9.67 16.30 -15.35
CA LEU A 94 -10.89 17.13 -15.42
C LEU A 94 -12.20 16.31 -15.52
N PRO A 95 -12.33 15.28 -16.38
CA PRO A 95 -13.57 14.51 -16.47
C PRO A 95 -13.94 13.81 -15.15
N GLY A 96 -12.94 13.22 -14.49
CA GLY A 96 -13.15 12.53 -13.20
C GLY A 96 -13.49 13.49 -12.06
N LEU A 97 -12.83 14.65 -12.02
CA LEU A 97 -13.15 15.71 -11.06
C LEU A 97 -14.56 16.27 -11.26
N LEU A 98 -14.94 16.54 -12.52
CA LEU A 98 -16.27 17.05 -12.84
C LEU A 98 -17.36 16.06 -12.43
N HIS A 99 -17.18 14.77 -12.71
CA HIS A 99 -18.13 13.74 -12.30
C HIS A 99 -18.30 13.72 -10.77
N LYS A 100 -17.19 13.68 -10.02
CA LYS A 100 -17.22 13.74 -8.55
C LYS A 100 -17.86 15.02 -8.01
N ALA A 101 -17.63 16.15 -8.67
CA ALA A 101 -18.21 17.43 -8.28
C ALA A 101 -19.73 17.43 -8.48
N VAL A 102 -20.22 16.91 -9.62
CA VAL A 102 -21.67 16.78 -9.89
C VAL A 102 -22.33 15.85 -8.87
N ASP A 103 -21.73 14.69 -8.61
CA ASP A 103 -22.24 13.72 -7.62
C ASP A 103 -22.30 14.35 -6.22
N HIS A 104 -21.26 15.09 -5.83
CA HIS A 104 -21.23 15.80 -4.55
C HIS A 104 -22.32 16.89 -4.47
N ILE A 105 -22.48 17.73 -5.50
CA ILE A 105 -23.51 18.77 -5.52
C ILE A 105 -24.91 18.15 -5.40
N ALA A 106 -25.15 17.02 -6.06
CA ALA A 106 -26.42 16.31 -5.98
C ALA A 106 -26.71 15.76 -4.58
N GLN A 107 -25.69 15.30 -3.85
CA GLN A 107 -25.84 14.71 -2.52
C GLN A 107 -25.79 15.74 -1.39
N SER A 108 -25.01 16.80 -1.55
CA SER A 108 -24.73 17.79 -0.51
C SER A 108 -24.50 19.17 -1.15
N PRO A 109 -25.58 19.84 -1.61
CA PRO A 109 -25.49 21.09 -2.36
C PRO A 109 -24.97 22.27 -1.52
N LEU A 110 -25.05 22.17 -0.19
CA LEU A 110 -24.65 23.24 0.74
C LEU A 110 -23.19 23.11 1.22
N SER A 111 -22.54 21.96 1.03
CA SER A 111 -21.13 21.79 1.39
C SER A 111 -20.22 22.21 0.25
N ILE A 112 -18.99 22.62 0.59
CA ILE A 112 -17.98 22.97 -0.40
C ILE A 112 -17.36 21.68 -0.95
N PHE A 113 -17.33 21.53 -2.27
CA PHE A 113 -16.63 20.43 -2.91
C PHE A 113 -15.12 20.53 -2.67
N ASN A 114 -14.56 19.52 -2.00
CA ASN A 114 -13.14 19.51 -1.65
C ASN A 114 -12.30 18.80 -2.72
N LEU A 115 -11.53 19.58 -3.49
CA LEU A 115 -10.67 19.07 -4.57
C LEU A 115 -9.57 18.13 -4.05
N ILE A 116 -8.97 18.42 -2.88
CA ILE A 116 -7.94 17.56 -2.28
C ILE A 116 -8.56 16.22 -1.91
N ALA A 117 -9.66 16.22 -1.16
CA ALA A 117 -10.33 14.98 -0.75
C ALA A 117 -10.82 14.16 -1.97
N ALA A 118 -11.26 14.83 -3.05
CA ALA A 118 -11.70 14.18 -4.27
C ALA A 118 -10.55 13.48 -5.02
N LEU A 119 -9.35 14.07 -5.06
CA LEU A 119 -8.17 13.50 -5.73
C LEU A 119 -7.28 12.64 -4.82
N ARG A 120 -7.49 12.73 -3.51
CA ARG A 120 -6.78 11.98 -2.46
C ARG A 120 -7.84 11.41 -1.51
N PRO A 121 -8.45 10.26 -1.85
CA PRO A 121 -9.40 9.62 -0.94
C PRO A 121 -8.73 9.38 0.42
N GLU A 122 -9.51 9.56 1.49
CA GLU A 122 -9.02 9.43 2.86
C GLU A 122 -8.33 8.08 3.08
N GLN A 123 -7.04 8.13 3.39
CA GLN A 123 -6.40 7.07 4.16
C GLN A 123 -6.89 7.16 5.60
N ARG A 124 -6.99 6.01 6.28
CA ARG A 124 -7.43 5.90 7.67
C ARG A 124 -6.60 6.81 8.57
N SER A 125 -7.19 7.93 9.00
CA SER A 125 -6.54 8.95 9.84
C SER A 125 -6.06 8.37 11.18
N ASP A 126 -6.76 7.37 11.73
CA ASP A 126 -6.41 6.71 12.99
C ASP A 126 -5.06 5.97 12.93
N ASP A 127 -4.74 5.35 11.79
CA ASP A 127 -3.47 4.62 11.61
C ASP A 127 -2.29 5.61 11.67
N TRP A 128 -2.44 6.78 11.05
CA TRP A 128 -1.44 7.84 11.06
C TRP A 128 -1.17 8.39 12.46
N VAL A 129 -2.24 8.67 13.21
CA VAL A 129 -2.14 9.15 14.60
C VAL A 129 -1.33 8.17 15.43
N SER A 130 -1.67 6.88 15.34
CA SER A 130 -0.98 5.81 16.06
C SER A 130 0.51 5.72 15.71
N HIS A 131 0.85 5.81 14.42
CA HIS A 131 2.23 5.68 13.98
C HIS A 131 3.11 6.86 14.38
N ILE A 132 2.60 8.09 14.23
CA ILE A 132 3.30 9.31 14.63
C ILE A 132 3.47 9.36 16.15
N ALA A 133 2.41 9.06 16.92
CA ALA A 133 2.47 9.06 18.38
C ALA A 133 3.48 8.02 18.90
N HIS A 134 3.48 6.81 18.31
CA HIS A 134 4.47 5.79 18.65
C HIS A 134 5.91 6.26 18.40
N TYR A 135 6.17 6.88 17.24
CA TYR A 135 7.48 7.43 16.92
C TYR A 135 7.90 8.54 17.90
N LEU A 136 7.02 9.48 18.20
CA LEU A 136 7.27 10.56 19.15
C LEU A 136 7.59 10.01 20.55
N GLY A 137 6.85 9.00 21.00
CA GLY A 137 7.09 8.33 22.28
C GLY A 137 8.46 7.64 22.35
N GLN A 138 8.85 6.89 21.31
CA GLN A 138 10.14 6.18 21.28
C GLN A 138 11.34 7.12 21.13
N SER A 139 11.18 8.21 20.37
CA SER A 139 12.28 9.13 20.08
C SER A 139 12.46 10.23 21.14
N LYS A 140 11.52 10.40 22.07
CA LYS A 140 11.52 11.47 23.09
C LYS A 140 12.82 11.58 23.89
N ALA A 141 13.48 10.45 24.18
CA ALA A 141 14.70 10.42 24.97
C ALA A 141 15.99 10.63 24.15
N VAL A 142 15.91 10.50 22.82
CA VAL A 142 17.09 10.42 21.94
C VAL A 142 17.14 11.58 20.94
N MET A 143 15.99 12.21 20.63
CA MET A 143 15.85 13.25 19.62
C MET A 143 15.33 14.56 20.21
N SER A 144 15.83 15.69 19.73
CA SER A 144 15.23 16.99 20.00
C SER A 144 13.85 17.11 19.31
N ALA A 145 12.98 17.98 19.82
CA ALA A 145 11.66 18.23 19.23
C ALA A 145 11.77 18.66 17.75
N GLU A 146 12.74 19.53 17.43
CA GLU A 146 13.01 19.94 16.05
C GLU A 146 13.35 18.74 15.17
N THR A 147 14.24 17.84 15.62
CA THR A 147 14.64 16.67 14.83
C THR A 147 13.46 15.71 14.60
N GLN A 148 12.60 15.53 15.60
CA GLN A 148 11.37 14.76 15.45
C GLN A 148 10.44 15.38 14.40
N ASP A 149 10.26 16.70 14.46
CA ASP A 149 9.40 17.43 13.53
C ASP A 149 9.98 17.35 12.10
N ARG A 150 11.31 17.38 11.94
CA ARG A 150 11.95 17.19 10.62
C ARG A 150 11.67 15.81 10.03
N MET A 151 11.70 14.77 10.84
CA MET A 151 11.39 13.41 10.40
C MET A 151 9.91 13.25 10.04
N ILE A 152 9.01 13.81 10.85
CA ILE A 152 7.58 13.81 10.56
C ILE A 152 7.31 14.53 9.23
N VAL A 153 7.80 15.76 9.08
CA VAL A 153 7.57 16.57 7.88
C VAL A 153 8.11 15.90 6.63
N SER A 154 9.35 15.44 6.64
CA SER A 154 9.92 14.80 5.45
C SER A 154 9.21 13.50 5.09
N SER A 155 8.67 12.78 6.08
CA SER A 155 7.81 11.61 5.82
C SER A 155 6.47 12.00 5.20
N LEU A 156 5.84 13.07 5.69
CA LEU A 156 4.57 13.60 5.15
C LEU A 156 4.72 14.08 3.70
N LEU A 157 5.88 14.64 3.33
CA LEU A 157 6.16 15.08 1.97
C LEU A 157 6.12 13.92 0.96
N LEU A 158 6.57 12.72 1.35
CA LEU A 158 6.50 11.52 0.50
C LEU A 158 5.07 11.13 0.11
N GLU A 159 4.13 11.29 1.04
CA GLU A 159 2.71 10.99 0.81
C GLU A 159 1.95 12.15 0.15
N ALA A 160 2.38 13.38 0.42
CA ALA A 160 1.76 14.59 -0.11
C ALA A 160 2.05 14.77 -1.61
N PHE A 161 3.29 14.49 -2.02
CA PHE A 161 3.82 14.78 -3.36
C PHE A 161 4.40 13.52 -4.03
N PRO A 162 3.59 12.47 -4.27
CA PRO A 162 4.01 11.32 -5.05
C PRO A 162 4.20 11.69 -6.53
N PRO A 163 5.06 10.97 -7.28
CA PRO A 163 5.29 11.25 -8.69
C PRO A 163 4.01 11.04 -9.51
N ASN A 164 3.86 11.83 -10.59
CA ASN A 164 2.75 11.74 -11.56
C ASN A 164 1.35 11.99 -10.97
N ILE A 165 1.25 12.72 -9.86
CA ILE A 165 -0.04 13.16 -9.35
C ILE A 165 -0.06 14.67 -9.15
N HIS A 166 -1.22 15.30 -9.39
CA HIS A 166 -1.41 16.75 -9.22
C HIS A 166 -0.87 17.25 -7.88
N GLU A 167 -0.01 18.27 -7.95
CA GLU A 167 0.59 18.91 -6.79
C GLU A 167 -0.29 20.05 -6.30
N PHE A 168 -0.75 19.95 -5.07
CA PHE A 168 -1.54 20.99 -4.41
C PHE A 168 -0.65 21.89 -3.54
N HIS A 169 -1.12 23.12 -3.32
CA HIS A 169 -0.42 24.05 -2.45
C HIS A 169 -0.13 23.42 -1.06
N PRO A 170 1.13 23.47 -0.57
CA PRO A 170 1.55 22.74 0.64
C PRO A 170 0.73 23.11 1.88
N ASN A 171 0.35 24.39 2.04
CA ASN A 171 -0.55 24.81 3.11
C ASN A 171 -1.91 24.10 3.06
N ASN A 172 -2.49 23.96 1.88
CA ASN A 172 -3.86 23.45 1.73
C ASN A 172 -3.89 21.95 1.99
N ILE A 173 -2.94 21.20 1.43
CA ILE A 173 -2.83 19.76 1.67
C ILE A 173 -2.54 19.45 3.14
N PHE A 174 -1.67 20.23 3.79
CA PHE A 174 -1.37 20.01 5.21
C PHE A 174 -2.57 20.31 6.10
N ARG A 175 -3.25 21.44 5.88
CA ARG A 175 -4.42 21.83 6.68
C ARG A 175 -5.57 20.85 6.54
N GLU A 176 -5.83 20.41 5.30
CA GLU A 176 -6.91 19.47 5.03
C GLU A 176 -6.62 18.09 5.60
N ARG A 177 -5.41 17.56 5.38
CA ARG A 177 -5.16 16.12 5.57
C ARG A 177 -4.32 15.79 6.80
N TYR A 178 -3.40 16.67 7.20
CA TYR A 178 -2.33 16.32 8.16
C TYR A 178 -2.44 17.05 9.49
N ARG A 179 -3.08 18.23 9.53
CA ARG A 179 -3.19 19.05 10.74
C ARG A 179 -3.86 18.31 11.89
N SER A 180 -5.03 17.74 11.67
CA SER A 180 -5.77 17.01 12.72
C SER A 180 -5.01 15.76 13.19
N PRO A 181 -4.54 14.86 12.31
CA PRO A 181 -3.74 13.71 12.74
C PRO A 181 -2.47 14.07 13.50
N CYS A 182 -1.72 15.07 13.05
CA CYS A 182 -0.52 15.53 13.76
C CYS A 182 -0.85 16.10 15.14
N LEU A 183 -1.92 16.89 15.27
CA LEU A 183 -2.35 17.45 16.54
C LEU A 183 -2.77 16.33 17.52
N HIS A 184 -3.57 15.37 17.06
CA HIS A 184 -4.03 14.25 17.88
C HIS A 184 -2.85 13.38 18.34
N ALA A 185 -1.87 13.11 17.47
CA ALA A 185 -0.67 12.36 17.83
C ALA A 185 0.19 13.08 18.87
N LEU A 186 0.30 14.41 18.78
CA LEU A 186 1.00 15.22 19.77
C LEU A 186 0.30 15.19 21.13
N GLN A 187 -1.03 15.29 21.14
CA GLN A 187 -1.85 15.27 22.37
C GLN A 187 -1.77 13.95 23.13
N GLN A 188 -1.44 12.84 22.47
CA GLN A 188 -1.23 11.55 23.15
C GLN A 188 0.06 11.49 23.97
N ILE A 189 1.05 12.33 23.67
CA ILE A 189 2.41 12.25 24.24
C ILE A 189 2.77 13.49 25.08
N PHE A 190 2.22 14.65 24.73
CA PHE A 190 2.56 15.95 25.30
C PHE A 190 1.34 16.63 25.91
N SER A 191 1.61 17.59 26.81
CA SER A 191 0.58 18.40 27.45
C SER A 191 -0.21 19.24 26.43
N PRO A 192 -1.53 19.44 26.58
CA PRO A 192 -2.37 20.13 25.60
C PRO A 192 -1.87 21.52 25.22
N MET A 193 -1.29 22.26 26.18
CA MET A 193 -0.80 23.63 25.98
C MET A 193 0.33 23.75 24.94
N ASP A 194 1.18 22.73 24.81
CA ASP A 194 2.35 22.76 23.90
C ASP A 194 2.02 22.21 22.50
N THR A 195 0.91 21.48 22.38
CA THR A 195 0.56 20.73 21.16
C THR A 195 0.14 21.64 20.00
N GLY A 196 -0.58 22.73 20.29
CA GLY A 196 -1.04 23.68 19.29
C GLY A 196 0.12 24.44 18.63
N ALA A 197 1.05 24.96 19.44
CA ALA A 197 2.23 25.66 18.95
C ALA A 197 3.12 24.73 18.11
N ARG A 198 3.32 23.49 18.56
CA ARG A 198 4.12 22.51 17.83
C ARG A 198 3.46 22.05 16.52
N SER A 199 2.14 21.88 16.49
CA SER A 199 1.41 21.59 15.25
C SER A 199 1.60 22.69 14.21
N HIS A 200 1.57 23.97 14.63
CA HIS A 200 1.85 25.10 13.74
C HIS A 200 3.32 25.16 13.29
N SER A 201 4.27 24.80 14.16
CA SER A 201 5.68 24.65 13.79
C SER A 201 5.88 23.58 12.71
N ILE A 202 5.21 22.42 12.85
CA ILE A 202 5.23 21.35 11.84
C ILE A 202 4.65 21.83 10.50
N GLU A 203 3.55 22.60 10.51
CA GLU A 203 2.97 23.21 9.30
C GLU A 203 3.98 24.14 8.60
N SER A 204 4.61 25.04 9.36
CA SER A 204 5.61 25.97 8.83
C SER A 204 6.84 25.22 8.27
N PHE A 205 7.31 24.19 8.97
CA PHE A 205 8.43 23.39 8.53
C PHE A 205 8.08 22.55 7.28
N PHE A 206 6.84 22.05 7.17
CA PHE A 206 6.35 21.36 5.98
C PHE A 206 6.42 22.23 4.73
N VAL A 207 5.94 23.46 4.82
CA VAL A 207 5.99 24.43 3.71
C VAL A 207 7.42 24.80 3.37
N SER A 208 8.24 25.07 4.39
CA SER A 208 9.65 25.44 4.21
C SER A 208 10.45 24.33 3.54
N CYS A 209 10.25 23.07 3.95
CA CYS A 209 10.88 21.92 3.31
C CYS A 209 10.42 21.71 1.87
N TYR A 210 9.13 21.90 1.57
CA TYR A 210 8.64 21.83 0.19
C TYR A 210 9.29 22.90 -0.70
N ILE A 211 9.31 24.16 -0.25
CA ILE A 211 9.93 25.26 -1.01
C ILE A 211 11.42 24.99 -1.23
N TYR A 212 12.11 24.50 -0.20
CA TYR A 212 13.52 24.13 -0.31
C TYR A 212 13.76 22.99 -1.30
N ALA A 213 12.89 21.97 -1.31
CA ALA A 213 12.97 20.85 -2.25
C ALA A 213 12.81 21.33 -3.70
N VAL A 214 11.77 22.13 -3.97
CA VAL A 214 11.49 22.71 -5.29
C VAL A 214 12.64 23.61 -5.74
N GLY A 215 13.16 24.47 -4.87
CA GLY A 215 14.27 25.38 -5.18
C GLY A 215 15.60 24.68 -5.50
N ARG A 216 15.74 23.39 -5.14
CA ARG A 216 16.92 22.56 -5.45
C ARG A 216 16.64 21.48 -6.49
N GLU A 217 15.46 21.50 -7.12
CA GLU A 217 15.01 20.45 -8.04
C GLU A 217 15.15 19.04 -7.44
N SER A 218 15.00 18.93 -6.11
CA SER A 218 15.15 17.68 -5.37
C SER A 218 13.79 17.03 -5.15
N SER A 219 13.69 15.72 -5.32
CA SER A 219 12.44 15.03 -5.03
C SER A 219 12.17 14.96 -3.52
N PRO A 220 10.91 14.83 -3.08
CA PRO A 220 10.59 14.57 -1.68
C PRO A 220 11.32 13.33 -1.11
N LEU A 221 11.59 12.34 -1.97
CA LEU A 221 12.34 11.15 -1.62
C LEU A 221 13.80 11.48 -1.29
N ASP A 222 14.45 12.33 -2.09
CA ASP A 222 15.83 12.75 -1.86
C ASP A 222 15.96 13.53 -0.56
N VAL A 223 15.02 14.45 -0.29
CA VAL A 223 14.99 15.24 0.95
C VAL A 223 14.84 14.33 2.17
N HIS A 224 13.93 13.35 2.12
CA HIS A 224 13.74 12.43 3.23
C HIS A 224 14.92 11.46 3.41
N ALA A 225 15.47 10.92 2.31
CA ALA A 225 16.67 10.08 2.36
C ALA A 225 17.88 10.82 2.94
N HIS A 226 18.04 12.11 2.61
CA HIS A 226 19.05 12.97 3.20
C HIS A 226 18.87 13.11 4.72
N ASN A 227 17.64 13.34 5.20
CA ASN A 227 17.37 13.41 6.64
C ASN A 227 17.65 12.09 7.35
N LEU A 228 17.28 10.96 6.75
CA LEU A 228 17.60 9.63 7.30
C LEU A 228 19.11 9.42 7.42
N ALA A 229 19.87 9.78 6.38
CA ALA A 229 21.33 9.72 6.40
C ALA A 229 21.94 10.66 7.45
N GLN A 230 21.41 11.88 7.58
CA GLN A 230 21.87 12.85 8.58
C GLN A 230 21.67 12.33 10.01
N PHE A 231 20.56 11.63 10.28
CA PHE A 231 20.23 11.11 11.61
C PHE A 231 20.57 9.63 11.79
N GLN A 232 21.47 9.08 10.95
CA GLN A 232 21.84 7.66 10.97
C GLN A 232 22.30 7.16 12.34
N SER A 233 22.98 7.98 13.15
CA SER A 233 23.48 7.60 14.47
C SER A 233 22.35 7.31 15.46
N ILE A 234 21.25 8.06 15.37
CA ILE A 234 20.04 7.83 16.16
C ILE A 234 19.38 6.54 15.71
N PHE A 235 19.22 6.37 14.40
CA PHE A 235 18.59 5.19 13.83
C PHE A 235 19.40 3.90 14.00
N GLN A 236 20.71 3.97 14.31
CA GLN A 236 21.49 2.80 14.71
C GLN A 236 21.08 2.22 16.08
N HIS A 237 20.31 2.96 16.87
CA HIS A 237 19.86 2.54 18.21
C HIS A 237 18.33 2.59 18.37
N LEU A 238 17.61 3.14 17.38
CA LEU A 238 16.16 3.23 17.38
C LEU A 238 15.54 2.10 16.54
N TYR A 239 14.67 1.32 17.16
CA TYR A 239 14.02 0.17 16.54
C TYR A 239 12.52 0.20 16.81
N SER A 240 11.73 -0.12 15.77
CA SER A 240 10.29 -0.29 15.91
C SER A 240 9.81 -1.49 15.12
N ASN A 241 8.93 -2.27 15.76
CA ASN A 241 8.15 -3.33 15.13
C ASN A 241 6.66 -2.94 15.00
N HIS A 242 6.31 -1.70 15.32
CA HIS A 242 4.94 -1.17 15.29
C HIS A 242 4.76 -0.17 14.15
N SER A 243 5.68 0.78 14.01
CA SER A 243 5.65 1.82 12.99
C SER A 243 6.90 1.72 12.12
N CYS A 244 6.73 1.78 10.79
CA CYS A 244 7.86 1.84 9.87
C CYS A 244 8.57 3.18 10.05
N LEU A 245 9.79 3.17 10.61
CA LEU A 245 10.56 4.39 10.86
C LEU A 245 10.99 5.13 9.58
N GLY A 246 10.87 4.48 8.42
CA GLY A 246 11.20 5.08 7.11
C GLY A 246 10.05 5.83 6.44
N CYS A 247 8.81 5.75 6.95
CA CYS A 247 7.70 6.56 6.42
C CYS A 247 6.71 7.05 7.47
N LEU A 248 6.70 6.48 8.68
CA LEU A 248 5.79 6.83 9.77
C LEU A 248 4.29 6.69 9.44
N VAL A 249 3.96 5.96 8.35
CA VAL A 249 2.59 5.86 7.80
C VAL A 249 1.99 4.46 7.96
N SER A 250 2.82 3.43 8.09
CA SER A 250 2.35 2.04 8.14
C SER A 250 3.19 1.19 9.07
N SER A 251 2.64 0.05 9.52
CA SER A 251 3.42 -0.97 10.20
C SER A 251 4.46 -1.62 9.28
N PRO A 252 5.65 -1.95 9.79
CA PRO A 252 6.66 -2.63 8.99
C PRO A 252 6.22 -4.08 8.74
N GLN A 253 6.50 -4.60 7.56
CA GLN A 253 6.15 -5.97 7.16
C GLN A 253 7.38 -6.85 6.95
N ASN A 254 8.50 -6.23 6.63
CA ASN A 254 9.76 -6.88 6.29
C ASN A 254 10.75 -6.61 7.41
N SER A 255 11.16 -7.68 8.09
CA SER A 255 12.22 -7.59 9.09
C SER A 255 13.58 -7.69 8.42
N LEU A 256 14.46 -6.76 8.75
CA LEU A 256 15.78 -6.61 8.17
C LEU A 256 16.87 -7.05 9.15
N SER A 257 18.13 -7.11 8.69
CA SER A 257 19.26 -7.28 9.62
C SER A 257 19.38 -6.09 10.56
N TYR A 258 20.10 -6.31 11.65
CA TYR A 258 20.35 -5.33 12.71
C TYR A 258 19.10 -4.88 13.48
N GLY A 259 17.95 -5.53 13.29
CA GLY A 259 16.72 -5.23 14.04
C GLY A 259 15.83 -4.15 13.42
N HIS A 260 16.20 -3.61 12.25
CA HIS A 260 15.33 -2.70 11.51
C HIS A 260 14.17 -3.45 10.86
N ALA A 261 13.09 -2.72 10.58
CA ALA A 261 11.96 -3.24 9.83
C ALA A 261 11.32 -2.14 8.98
N LEU A 262 10.88 -2.50 7.77
CA LEU A 262 10.28 -1.58 6.80
C LEU A 262 8.96 -2.13 6.26
N CYS A 263 8.04 -1.24 5.86
CA CYS A 263 6.84 -1.63 5.11
C CYS A 263 7.17 -1.88 3.63
N ASP A 264 6.27 -2.56 2.91
CA ASP A 264 6.45 -2.89 1.48
C ASP A 264 6.72 -1.62 0.63
N ALA A 265 6.01 -0.51 0.92
CA ALA A 265 6.22 0.77 0.23
C ALA A 265 7.62 1.37 0.46
N CYS A 266 8.16 1.28 1.68
CA CYS A 266 9.52 1.75 1.96
C CYS A 266 10.57 0.86 1.29
N VAL A 267 10.31 -0.45 1.18
CA VAL A 267 11.19 -1.35 0.45
C VAL A 267 11.26 -0.97 -1.03
N GLN A 268 10.13 -0.65 -1.64
CA GLN A 268 10.09 -0.18 -3.04
C GLN A 268 10.70 1.21 -3.22
N ARG A 269 10.53 2.12 -2.26
CA ARG A 269 11.05 3.50 -2.33
C ARG A 269 12.57 3.57 -2.20
N TYR A 270 13.14 2.83 -1.26
CA TYR A 270 14.57 2.92 -0.92
C TYR A 270 15.41 1.79 -1.52
N GLY A 271 14.78 0.68 -1.91
CA GLY A 271 15.45 -0.50 -2.45
C GLY A 271 15.71 -0.38 -3.94
N GLN A 272 16.74 -1.06 -4.41
CA GLN A 272 17.00 -1.21 -5.84
C GLN A 272 16.32 -2.47 -6.37
N PRO A 273 15.57 -2.39 -7.48
CA PRO A 273 14.99 -3.58 -8.09
C PRO A 273 16.10 -4.45 -8.68
N LYS A 274 15.99 -5.77 -8.47
CA LYS A 274 16.92 -6.73 -9.04
C LYS A 274 16.62 -6.95 -10.52
N LEU A 275 17.65 -6.85 -11.36
CA LEU A 275 17.51 -7.09 -12.80
C LEU A 275 16.93 -8.48 -13.06
N ARG A 276 15.88 -8.56 -13.89
CA ARG A 276 15.12 -9.79 -14.21
C ARG A 276 14.40 -10.45 -13.02
N ALA A 277 14.21 -9.72 -11.93
CA ALA A 277 13.41 -10.13 -10.78
C ALA A 277 12.75 -8.89 -10.15
N GLU A 278 11.77 -8.30 -10.86
CA GLU A 278 11.20 -6.98 -10.55
C GLU A 278 10.44 -6.92 -9.22
N SER A 279 9.94 -8.05 -8.73
CA SER A 279 9.36 -8.17 -7.39
C SER A 279 10.42 -8.23 -6.28
N VAL A 280 11.71 -8.30 -6.62
CA VAL A 280 12.80 -8.47 -5.66
C VAL A 280 13.59 -7.18 -5.56
N TYR A 281 13.65 -6.64 -4.35
CA TYR A 281 14.38 -5.41 -4.02
C TYR A 281 15.56 -5.75 -3.12
N PHE A 282 16.69 -5.10 -3.33
CA PHE A 282 17.84 -5.24 -2.46
C PHE A 282 18.35 -3.88 -1.97
N PHE A 283 19.12 -3.92 -0.89
CA PHE A 283 19.76 -2.76 -0.31
C PHE A 283 21.26 -2.99 -0.22
N GLU A 284 22.05 -2.10 -0.79
CA GLU A 284 23.50 -2.07 -0.52
C GLU A 284 23.79 -1.48 0.87
N LYS A 285 23.00 -0.49 1.27
CA LYS A 285 23.02 0.14 2.60
C LYS A 285 21.60 0.32 3.11
N TYR A 286 21.40 0.13 4.41
CA TYR A 286 20.09 0.35 5.01
C TYR A 286 19.72 1.84 4.99
N PRO A 287 18.48 2.19 4.60
CA PRO A 287 18.06 3.59 4.53
C PRO A 287 18.10 4.29 5.89
N LEU A 288 17.80 3.56 6.98
CA LEU A 288 17.75 4.11 8.33
C LEU A 288 19.15 4.30 8.96
N CYS A 289 19.94 3.23 9.05
CA CYS A 289 21.19 3.23 9.80
C CYS A 289 22.46 3.30 8.94
N GLN A 290 22.30 3.26 7.61
CA GLN A 290 23.37 3.30 6.59
C GLN A 290 24.42 2.18 6.71
N ARG A 291 24.15 1.14 7.51
CA ARG A 291 25.01 -0.05 7.58
C ARG A 291 24.90 -0.84 6.29
N PRO A 292 26.01 -1.44 5.82
CA PRO A 292 26.00 -2.26 4.62
C PRO A 292 25.06 -3.45 4.79
N SER A 293 24.40 -3.82 3.70
CA SER A 293 23.48 -4.95 3.63
C SER A 293 23.62 -5.66 2.29
N LEU A 294 23.23 -6.93 2.25
CA LEU A 294 23.08 -7.70 1.02
C LEU A 294 21.74 -8.47 1.04
N ILE A 295 20.77 -7.97 1.80
CA ILE A 295 19.44 -8.60 1.86
C ILE A 295 18.67 -8.28 0.58
N SER A 296 18.10 -9.33 -0.01
CA SER A 296 17.02 -9.23 -0.99
C SER A 296 15.68 -9.43 -0.29
N ILE A 297 14.63 -8.73 -0.73
CA ILE A 297 13.28 -8.78 -0.20
C ILE A 297 12.30 -8.94 -1.36
N VAL A 298 11.39 -9.89 -1.24
CA VAL A 298 10.34 -10.12 -2.24
C VAL A 298 9.08 -9.36 -1.84
N ILE A 299 8.61 -8.46 -2.71
CA ILE A 299 7.36 -7.72 -2.55
C ILE A 299 6.30 -8.31 -3.48
N LEU A 300 5.10 -8.55 -2.94
CA LEU A 300 3.95 -8.90 -3.76
C LEU A 300 3.48 -7.66 -4.53
N LEU A 301 3.51 -7.73 -5.86
CA LEU A 301 3.07 -6.64 -6.72
C LEU A 301 1.56 -6.41 -6.59
N SER A 302 1.13 -5.16 -6.74
CA SER A 302 -0.28 -4.75 -6.55
C SER A 302 -1.26 -5.43 -7.52
N THR A 303 -0.79 -5.83 -8.70
CA THR A 303 -1.59 -6.53 -9.72
C THR A 303 -1.50 -8.06 -9.60
N ALA A 304 -0.65 -8.59 -8.71
CA ALA A 304 -0.48 -10.02 -8.53
C ALA A 304 -1.56 -10.59 -7.59
N ALA A 305 -2.09 -11.76 -7.95
CA ALA A 305 -2.99 -12.50 -7.08
C ALA A 305 -2.24 -13.06 -5.86
N VAL A 306 -2.89 -13.05 -4.70
CA VAL A 306 -2.34 -13.68 -3.48
C VAL A 306 -2.45 -15.19 -3.58
N ARG A 307 -1.30 -15.88 -3.49
CA ARG A 307 -1.24 -17.36 -3.46
C ARG A 307 -1.14 -17.82 -2.02
N ALA A 308 -2.28 -18.26 -1.48
CA ALA A 308 -2.42 -18.69 -0.08
C ALA A 308 -2.42 -20.21 0.06
N LEU A 309 -1.73 -20.72 1.08
CA LEU A 309 -1.72 -22.13 1.46
C LEU A 309 -2.28 -22.30 2.88
N THR A 310 -3.13 -23.31 3.05
CA THR A 310 -3.53 -23.85 4.35
C THR A 310 -3.31 -25.36 4.34
N VAL A 311 -2.75 -25.89 5.42
CA VAL A 311 -2.48 -27.31 5.68
C VAL A 311 -3.49 -27.84 6.70
N ASN A 312 -4.72 -28.09 6.25
CA ASN A 312 -5.85 -28.49 7.09
C ASN A 312 -5.81 -29.97 7.51
N ARG A 313 -4.81 -30.39 8.30
CA ARG A 313 -4.76 -31.71 8.97
C ARG A 313 -4.03 -31.59 10.31
N SER A 314 -4.55 -32.23 11.35
CA SER A 314 -3.98 -32.19 12.71
C SER A 314 -3.51 -33.56 13.17
N GLY A 315 -2.69 -33.58 14.21
CA GLY A 315 -2.10 -34.79 14.78
C GLY A 315 -1.25 -35.55 13.76
N VAL A 316 -1.25 -36.88 13.87
CA VAL A 316 -0.46 -37.77 12.99
C VAL A 316 -0.86 -37.68 11.52
N ARG A 317 -2.11 -37.28 11.22
CA ARG A 317 -2.64 -37.17 9.85
C ARG A 317 -1.99 -36.07 9.03
N VAL A 318 -1.27 -35.14 9.67
CA VAL A 318 -0.58 -34.05 8.97
C VAL A 318 0.51 -34.56 8.02
N VAL A 319 1.02 -35.79 8.22
CA VAL A 319 1.98 -36.42 7.30
C VAL A 319 1.46 -36.56 5.88
N ILE A 320 0.14 -36.70 5.70
CA ILE A 320 -0.48 -36.72 4.37
C ILE A 320 -0.22 -35.40 3.67
N SER A 321 -0.51 -34.28 4.35
CA SER A 321 -0.30 -32.95 3.79
C SER A 321 1.19 -32.68 3.53
N LEU A 322 2.07 -33.08 4.44
CA LEU A 322 3.51 -32.97 4.21
C LEU A 322 3.92 -33.78 2.97
N GLN A 323 3.46 -35.02 2.83
CA GLN A 323 3.79 -35.85 1.67
C GLN A 323 3.29 -35.20 0.38
N ILE A 324 2.06 -34.67 0.35
CA ILE A 324 1.56 -33.93 -0.82
C ILE A 324 2.48 -32.75 -1.16
N LEU A 325 2.91 -31.94 -0.17
CA LEU A 325 3.82 -30.81 -0.42
C LEU A 325 5.18 -31.27 -0.97
N LEU A 326 5.70 -32.41 -0.49
CA LEU A 326 6.92 -33.00 -1.01
C LEU A 326 6.75 -33.46 -2.47
N GLU A 327 5.66 -34.15 -2.80
CA GLU A 327 5.37 -34.55 -4.18
C GLU A 327 5.22 -33.34 -5.12
N LEU A 328 4.56 -32.26 -4.65
CA LEU A 328 4.47 -31.00 -5.41
C LEU A 328 5.86 -30.39 -5.65
N GLN A 329 6.72 -30.39 -4.63
CA GLN A 329 8.09 -29.91 -4.74
C GLN A 329 8.94 -30.77 -5.69
N ASP A 330 8.74 -32.09 -5.68
CA ASP A 330 9.44 -33.02 -6.57
C ASP A 330 9.05 -32.79 -8.05
N ILE A 331 7.76 -32.53 -8.31
CA ILE A 331 7.28 -32.14 -9.65
C ILE A 331 7.92 -30.82 -10.10
N LEU A 332 7.92 -29.79 -9.24
CA LEU A 332 8.55 -28.49 -9.55
C LEU A 332 10.07 -28.61 -9.75
N GLY A 333 10.68 -29.56 -9.07
CA GLY A 333 12.12 -29.79 -9.08
C GLY A 333 12.90 -28.85 -8.15
N PRO A 334 14.21 -29.09 -7.99
CA PRO A 334 15.05 -28.35 -7.05
C PRO A 334 15.30 -26.90 -7.43
N GLY A 335 15.07 -26.54 -8.70
CA GLY A 335 15.27 -25.17 -9.20
C GLY A 335 14.11 -24.22 -8.89
N CYS A 336 12.94 -24.75 -8.52
CA CYS A 336 11.73 -23.97 -8.22
C CYS A 336 11.19 -24.38 -6.84
N PRO A 337 11.68 -23.77 -5.75
CA PRO A 337 11.11 -23.96 -4.42
C PRO A 337 9.63 -23.63 -4.40
N LEU A 338 8.82 -24.48 -3.77
CA LEU A 338 7.38 -24.24 -3.60
C LEU A 338 7.12 -22.95 -2.82
N SER A 339 8.03 -22.57 -1.91
CA SER A 339 7.99 -21.31 -1.17
C SER A 339 8.01 -20.06 -2.06
N ASP A 340 8.63 -20.11 -3.24
CA ASP A 340 8.62 -18.98 -4.19
C ASP A 340 7.24 -18.77 -4.84
N LEU A 341 6.43 -19.83 -4.84
CA LEU A 341 5.07 -19.84 -5.40
C LEU A 341 3.99 -19.52 -4.35
N ILE A 342 4.33 -19.50 -3.06
CA ILE A 342 3.39 -19.25 -1.96
C ILE A 342 3.69 -17.91 -1.29
N ASP A 343 2.72 -17.01 -1.32
CA ASP A 343 2.84 -15.68 -0.69
C ASP A 343 2.56 -15.73 0.79
N VAL A 344 1.60 -16.56 1.18
CA VAL A 344 1.15 -16.64 2.56
C VAL A 344 0.73 -18.06 2.92
N ALA A 345 1.15 -18.50 4.11
CA ALA A 345 0.81 -19.81 4.65
C ALA A 345 0.34 -19.69 6.08
N TRP A 346 -0.83 -20.25 6.38
CA TRP A 346 -1.42 -20.21 7.72
C TRP A 346 -1.81 -21.58 8.21
N GLU A 347 -1.58 -21.84 9.49
CA GLU A 347 -2.10 -23.06 10.11
C GLU A 347 -2.25 -23.06 11.63
N THR A 348 -2.92 -24.09 12.13
CA THR A 348 -3.07 -24.45 13.55
C THR A 348 -2.34 -25.75 13.90
N SER A 349 -1.94 -25.92 15.17
CA SER A 349 -1.49 -27.21 15.73
C SER A 349 -0.37 -27.88 14.92
N ALA A 350 -0.48 -29.17 14.59
CA ALA A 350 0.54 -29.91 13.84
C ALA A 350 0.76 -29.38 12.40
N GLY A 351 -0.27 -28.80 11.78
CA GLY A 351 -0.15 -28.12 10.48
C GLY A 351 0.78 -26.92 10.54
N ALA A 352 0.82 -26.21 11.69
CA ALA A 352 1.72 -25.09 11.88
C ALA A 352 3.19 -25.52 11.86
N LEU A 353 3.49 -26.73 12.33
CA LEU A 353 4.85 -27.27 12.28
C LEU A 353 5.28 -27.51 10.82
N VAL A 354 4.38 -28.02 9.98
CA VAL A 354 4.64 -28.20 8.55
C VAL A 354 4.87 -26.85 7.88
N VAL A 355 4.04 -25.85 8.18
CA VAL A 355 4.19 -24.51 7.60
C VAL A 355 5.50 -23.86 8.04
N LEU A 356 5.86 -23.94 9.32
CA LEU A 356 7.13 -23.39 9.83
C LEU A 356 8.34 -24.11 9.23
N ASP A 357 8.31 -25.44 9.15
CA ASP A 357 9.43 -26.20 8.60
C ASP A 357 9.60 -25.99 7.09
N SER A 358 8.48 -25.84 6.36
CA SER A 358 8.51 -25.75 4.90
C SER A 358 8.65 -24.32 4.35
N PHE A 359 8.20 -23.31 5.09
CA PHE A 359 8.12 -21.93 4.58
C PHE A 359 8.83 -20.90 5.47
N PHE A 360 9.26 -21.27 6.67
CA PHE A 360 10.01 -20.37 7.57
C PHE A 360 11.46 -20.81 7.79
N SER A 361 11.76 -22.12 7.79
CA SER A 361 13.13 -22.63 7.94
C SER A 361 13.87 -22.70 6.60
N GLU A 362 15.14 -22.28 6.56
CA GLU A 362 16.06 -22.53 5.42
C GLU A 362 16.63 -23.98 5.44
N GLN A 363 16.32 -24.78 6.47
CA GLN A 363 16.80 -26.16 6.59
C GLN A 363 15.91 -27.18 5.86
N GLN A 364 16.46 -28.36 5.56
CA GLN A 364 15.82 -29.43 4.77
C GLN A 364 14.36 -29.71 5.17
N HIS A 365 13.47 -29.52 4.19
CA HIS A 365 12.02 -29.79 4.27
C HIS A 365 11.71 -31.15 4.90
N GLY A 366 10.83 -31.17 5.91
CA GLY A 366 10.21 -32.38 6.46
C GLY A 366 11.02 -33.10 7.54
N SER A 367 12.23 -32.64 7.86
CA SER A 367 13.12 -33.30 8.84
C SER A 367 12.61 -33.16 10.29
N LEU A 368 11.96 -32.04 10.62
CA LEU A 368 11.35 -31.80 11.93
C LEU A 368 10.18 -32.73 12.19
N LEU A 369 9.28 -32.88 11.21
CA LEU A 369 8.07 -33.70 11.38
C LEU A 369 8.47 -35.17 11.55
N VAL A 370 9.39 -35.69 10.73
CA VAL A 370 9.89 -37.07 10.87
C VAL A 370 10.52 -37.30 12.25
N ARG A 371 11.28 -36.34 12.77
CA ARG A 371 11.85 -36.41 14.14
C ARG A 371 10.76 -36.33 15.21
N TRP A 372 9.79 -35.43 15.05
CA TRP A 372 8.65 -35.28 15.95
C TRP A 372 7.89 -36.59 16.09
N CYS A 373 7.57 -37.24 14.97
CA CYS A 373 6.85 -38.51 14.95
C CYS A 373 7.62 -39.64 15.63
N ARG A 374 8.96 -39.68 15.51
CA ARG A 374 9.80 -40.63 16.26
C ARG A 374 9.73 -40.38 17.77
N THR A 375 9.68 -39.12 18.20
CA THR A 375 9.51 -38.75 19.61
C THR A 375 8.13 -39.12 20.14
N LEU A 376 7.07 -39.02 19.32
CA LEU A 376 5.72 -39.49 19.67
C LEU A 376 5.68 -41.01 19.90
N ARG A 377 6.36 -41.81 19.05
CA ARG A 377 6.45 -43.27 19.22
C ARG A 377 7.17 -43.69 20.52
N ALA A 378 7.96 -42.82 21.13
CA ALA A 378 8.81 -43.14 22.28
C ALA A 378 8.17 -42.88 23.65
N ILE A 379 6.90 -42.43 23.72
CA ILE A 379 6.25 -42.02 24.97
C ILE A 379 4.92 -42.75 25.11
N SER A 380 4.95 -43.93 25.73
CA SER A 380 3.76 -44.64 26.20
C SER A 380 3.77 -44.61 27.72
N GLY A 381 3.07 -43.63 28.33
CA GLY A 381 2.85 -43.65 29.77
C GLY A 381 2.56 -42.31 30.41
N ARG A 382 1.26 -41.99 30.52
CA ARG A 382 0.65 -40.99 31.42
C ARG A 382 0.95 -39.52 31.11
N GLY A 383 -0.05 -38.85 30.54
CA GLY A 383 0.02 -37.51 29.96
C GLY A 383 0.36 -37.63 28.47
N LEU A 384 -0.58 -37.29 27.58
CA LEU A 384 -0.54 -37.73 26.16
C LEU A 384 0.80 -37.44 25.44
N TYR A 385 1.57 -36.42 25.85
CA TYR A 385 2.91 -36.12 25.33
C TYR A 385 3.80 -35.49 26.42
N ASP A 386 5.08 -35.86 26.46
CA ASP A 386 6.11 -35.16 27.27
C ASP A 386 6.47 -33.84 26.56
N THR A 387 6.00 -32.73 27.13
CA THR A 387 6.22 -31.38 26.59
C THR A 387 7.68 -30.98 26.59
N ASP A 388 8.49 -31.49 27.54
CA ASP A 388 9.90 -31.13 27.67
C ASP A 388 10.72 -31.74 26.54
N ARG A 389 10.40 -32.97 26.14
CA ARG A 389 10.99 -33.61 24.95
C ARG A 389 10.62 -32.89 23.66
N LEU A 390 9.37 -32.44 23.55
CA LEU A 390 8.91 -31.68 22.38
C LEU A 390 9.61 -30.32 22.30
N GLU A 391 9.72 -29.62 23.43
CA GLU A 391 10.44 -28.36 23.51
C GLU A 391 11.93 -28.53 23.21
N ALA A 392 12.57 -29.58 23.74
CA ALA A 392 13.96 -29.90 23.43
C ALA A 392 14.17 -30.16 21.93
N LEU A 393 13.23 -30.85 21.27
CA LEU A 393 13.27 -31.07 19.83
C LEU A 393 13.18 -29.75 19.07
N PHE A 394 12.27 -28.84 19.44
CA PHE A 394 12.18 -27.52 18.82
C PHE A 394 13.43 -26.68 19.04
N ARG A 395 13.96 -26.66 20.27
CA ARG A 395 15.20 -25.94 20.60
C ARG A 395 16.40 -26.49 19.82
N ASN A 396 16.45 -27.79 19.60
CA ASN A 396 17.52 -28.42 18.80
C ASN A 396 17.39 -28.12 17.30
N HIS A 397 16.17 -28.02 16.77
CA HIS A 397 15.94 -27.78 15.34
C HIS A 397 16.04 -26.30 14.96
N TYR A 398 15.34 -25.43 15.69
CA TYR A 398 15.28 -24.00 15.39
C TYR A 398 16.33 -23.17 16.15
N GLY A 399 16.95 -23.74 17.18
CA GLY A 399 17.76 -22.98 18.14
C GLY A 399 16.90 -22.30 19.21
N SER A 400 17.54 -21.83 20.28
CA SER A 400 16.88 -21.13 21.39
C SER A 400 16.67 -19.63 21.16
N SER A 401 17.35 -19.06 20.17
CA SER A 401 17.38 -17.61 19.89
C SER A 401 16.53 -17.19 18.70
N LEU A 402 16.06 -18.13 17.88
CA LEU A 402 15.27 -17.84 16.69
C LEU A 402 13.92 -17.23 17.08
N ARG A 403 13.56 -16.12 16.43
CA ARG A 403 12.30 -15.42 16.64
C ARG A 403 11.51 -15.46 15.34
N LEU A 404 10.19 -15.65 15.44
CA LEU A 404 9.32 -15.63 14.26
C LEU A 404 9.39 -14.29 13.51
N TRP A 405 9.52 -13.18 14.26
CA TRP A 405 9.82 -11.85 13.75
C TRP A 405 11.25 -11.46 14.11
N GLY A 406 12.02 -10.89 13.19
CA GLY A 406 13.41 -10.48 13.46
C GLY A 406 14.48 -11.32 12.76
N SER A 407 14.18 -12.56 12.42
CA SER A 407 15.19 -13.57 12.06
C SER A 407 15.49 -13.71 10.56
N ARG A 408 15.23 -12.64 9.78
CA ARG A 408 15.23 -12.54 8.29
C ARG A 408 13.89 -12.96 7.68
N THR A 409 13.14 -12.02 7.11
CA THR A 409 11.95 -12.36 6.32
C THR A 409 12.04 -11.75 4.94
N SER A 410 12.64 -12.53 4.03
CA SER A 410 12.38 -12.42 2.60
C SER A 410 11.82 -13.76 2.16
N GLY A 411 10.52 -13.83 1.87
CA GLY A 411 9.85 -15.06 1.49
C GLY A 411 8.38 -15.07 1.87
N THR A 412 7.83 -16.26 2.08
CA THR A 412 6.43 -16.50 2.44
C THR A 412 6.05 -15.87 3.79
N LYS A 413 4.92 -15.17 3.82
CA LYS A 413 4.31 -14.66 5.04
C LYS A 413 3.69 -15.84 5.80
N VAL A 414 4.19 -16.15 6.99
CA VAL A 414 3.73 -17.28 7.80
C VAL A 414 2.93 -16.79 8.98
N GLY A 415 1.78 -17.42 9.24
CA GLY A 415 1.03 -17.22 10.47
C GLY A 415 0.58 -18.52 11.13
N VAL A 416 0.74 -18.57 12.44
CA VAL A 416 0.41 -19.71 13.29
C VAL A 416 -0.68 -19.29 14.27
N ILE A 417 -1.77 -20.04 14.30
CA ILE A 417 -2.90 -19.78 15.18
C ILE A 417 -2.74 -20.66 16.43
N ILE A 418 -2.73 -20.00 17.59
CA ILE A 418 -2.68 -20.64 18.91
C ILE A 418 -3.88 -20.17 19.75
N THR A 419 -4.40 -21.04 20.60
CA THR A 419 -5.47 -20.68 21.54
C THR A 419 -4.86 -20.52 22.92
N SER A 420 -4.90 -19.31 23.47
CA SER A 420 -4.48 -19.08 24.86
C SER A 420 -5.68 -19.26 25.79
N THR A 421 -5.49 -19.98 26.89
CA THR A 421 -6.50 -20.19 27.93
C THR A 421 -7.01 -18.88 28.56
N ALA A 422 -6.25 -17.79 28.44
CA ALA A 422 -6.57 -16.50 29.08
C ALA A 422 -7.04 -15.40 28.12
N ARG A 423 -6.79 -15.50 26.80
CA ARG A 423 -6.96 -14.37 25.85
C ARG A 423 -7.63 -14.73 24.53
N GLY A 424 -8.22 -15.92 24.41
CA GLY A 424 -8.83 -16.39 23.17
C GLY A 424 -7.78 -16.73 22.09
N PRO A 425 -8.18 -16.80 20.81
CA PRO A 425 -7.28 -17.14 19.71
C PRO A 425 -6.27 -16.01 19.44
N VAL A 426 -4.99 -16.35 19.39
CA VAL A 426 -3.88 -15.46 19.08
C VAL A 426 -3.20 -15.96 17.81
N ILE A 427 -2.92 -15.06 16.87
CA ILE A 427 -2.21 -15.38 15.63
C ILE A 427 -0.80 -14.82 15.71
N LEU A 428 0.19 -15.71 15.76
CA LEU A 428 1.62 -15.40 15.69
C LEU A 428 2.03 -15.30 14.23
N THR A 429 2.68 -14.21 13.82
CA THR A 429 3.06 -14.00 12.41
C THR A 429 4.50 -13.53 12.27
N ASN A 430 5.16 -13.89 11.16
CA ASN A 430 6.48 -13.36 10.79
C ASN A 430 6.38 -11.99 10.05
N TYR A 431 5.16 -11.49 9.86
CA TYR A 431 4.84 -10.20 9.27
C TYR A 431 3.89 -9.40 10.21
N LYS A 432 3.75 -8.08 10.02
CA LYS A 432 2.67 -7.30 10.67
C LYS A 432 1.54 -7.02 9.69
N PRO A 433 0.27 -7.00 10.15
CA PRO A 433 -0.84 -6.59 9.29
C PRO A 433 -0.74 -5.08 8.99
N VAL A 434 -1.12 -4.70 7.77
CA VAL A 434 -1.13 -3.28 7.33
C VAL A 434 -2.26 -2.50 8.00
N ALA A 435 -3.29 -3.20 8.46
CA ALA A 435 -4.46 -2.65 9.13
C ALA A 435 -4.77 -3.42 10.42
N GLN A 436 -5.44 -2.76 11.37
CA GLN A 436 -6.03 -3.46 12.51
C GLN A 436 -6.96 -4.57 12.03
N ARG A 437 -6.82 -5.75 12.64
CA ARG A 437 -7.66 -6.90 12.31
C ARG A 437 -9.08 -6.58 12.76
N PRO A 438 -10.11 -6.80 11.92
CA PRO A 438 -11.48 -6.63 12.36
C PRO A 438 -11.75 -7.54 13.56
N GLU A 439 -12.39 -7.00 14.61
CA GLU A 439 -12.68 -7.73 15.86
C GLU A 439 -13.58 -8.96 15.62
N ASN A 440 -14.35 -8.95 14.54
CA ASN A 440 -15.22 -10.04 14.11
C ASN A 440 -14.73 -10.67 12.80
N ILE A 441 -13.94 -11.74 12.92
CA ILE A 441 -13.40 -12.53 11.77
C ILE A 441 -14.51 -13.31 11.03
N SER A 442 -15.66 -13.51 11.66
CA SER A 442 -16.77 -14.32 11.14
C SER A 442 -17.46 -13.76 9.89
N SER A 443 -17.33 -12.47 9.57
CA SER A 443 -18.08 -11.83 8.48
C SER A 443 -17.34 -11.76 7.14
N PHE A 444 -16.04 -12.07 7.09
CA PHE A 444 -15.22 -11.90 5.87
C PHE A 444 -15.05 -13.17 5.02
N ALA A 445 -15.65 -14.29 5.42
CA ALA A 445 -15.62 -15.52 4.62
C ALA A 445 -16.51 -15.48 3.36
N SER A 446 -17.28 -14.39 3.13
CA SER A 446 -18.35 -14.37 2.11
C SER A 446 -18.00 -13.75 0.76
N ARG A 447 -16.72 -13.42 0.49
CA ARG A 447 -16.33 -12.82 -0.82
C ARG A 447 -15.16 -13.50 -1.54
N ALA A 448 -14.81 -14.73 -1.18
CA ALA A 448 -14.05 -15.58 -2.10
C ALA A 448 -14.99 -15.97 -3.26
N HIS A 449 -14.89 -15.27 -4.40
CA HIS A 449 -15.56 -15.68 -5.62
C HIS A 449 -15.22 -17.16 -5.90
N GLY A 450 -16.25 -17.98 -6.09
CA GLY A 450 -16.27 -19.43 -5.84
C GLY A 450 -15.40 -20.36 -6.71
N ASP A 451 -14.34 -19.88 -7.37
CA ASP A 451 -13.61 -20.68 -8.37
C ASP A 451 -12.11 -20.96 -8.10
N ALA A 452 -11.55 -20.54 -6.96
CA ALA A 452 -10.08 -20.57 -6.73
C ALA A 452 -9.57 -21.41 -5.54
N LEU A 453 -10.40 -22.19 -4.86
CA LEU A 453 -9.94 -23.06 -3.78
C LEU A 453 -9.58 -24.46 -4.29
N PHE A 454 -8.33 -24.86 -4.13
CA PHE A 454 -7.90 -26.24 -4.36
C PHE A 454 -7.76 -26.97 -3.04
N ARG A 455 -8.54 -28.04 -2.86
CA ARG A 455 -8.37 -28.96 -1.75
C ARG A 455 -7.59 -30.17 -2.25
N LEU A 456 -6.36 -30.31 -1.77
CA LEU A 456 -5.51 -31.46 -2.04
C LEU A 456 -5.70 -32.48 -0.91
N ASP A 457 -6.15 -33.66 -1.28
CA ASP A 457 -6.43 -34.72 -0.33
C ASP A 457 -6.27 -36.11 -0.96
N ILE A 458 -6.15 -37.13 -0.11
CA ILE A 458 -6.03 -38.53 -0.51
C ILE A 458 -7.27 -39.31 -0.10
N SER A 459 -7.59 -40.36 -0.85
CA SER A 459 -8.64 -41.31 -0.51
C SER A 459 -8.11 -42.34 0.47
N LEU A 460 -8.74 -42.46 1.64
CA LEU A 460 -8.39 -43.50 2.61
C LEU A 460 -9.31 -44.71 2.41
N PRO A 461 -8.78 -45.95 2.39
CA PRO A 461 -9.57 -47.16 2.18
C PRO A 461 -10.43 -47.56 3.38
N GLY A 462 -10.30 -46.87 4.53
CA GLY A 462 -10.99 -47.15 5.78
C GLY A 462 -11.35 -45.90 6.58
N PRO A 463 -11.82 -46.05 7.84
CA PRO A 463 -12.15 -44.91 8.68
C PRO A 463 -10.93 -44.02 8.89
N THR A 464 -11.17 -42.73 9.04
CA THR A 464 -10.07 -41.79 9.23
C THR A 464 -9.35 -42.06 10.56
N PRO A 465 -8.02 -42.22 10.57
CA PRO A 465 -7.28 -42.52 11.78
C PRO A 465 -7.48 -41.46 12.87
N PRO A 466 -7.46 -41.84 14.17
CA PRO A 466 -7.48 -40.87 15.25
C PRO A 466 -6.20 -40.03 15.24
N LEU A 467 -6.25 -38.87 15.90
CA LEU A 467 -5.19 -37.85 15.86
C LEU A 467 -3.85 -38.32 16.45
N ASP A 468 -3.87 -39.36 17.26
CA ASP A 468 -2.76 -39.92 18.04
C ASP A 468 -2.30 -41.30 17.54
N ALA A 469 -2.83 -41.81 16.43
CA ALA A 469 -2.43 -43.09 15.81
C ALA A 469 -1.03 -43.03 15.16
N ALA A 470 0.01 -42.90 15.98
CA ALA A 470 1.40 -42.78 15.54
C ALA A 470 1.93 -44.04 14.83
N ASP A 471 1.29 -45.18 15.09
CA ASP A 471 1.52 -46.47 14.45
C ASP A 471 1.05 -46.50 12.99
N GLN A 472 0.01 -45.75 12.63
CA GLN A 472 -0.56 -45.71 11.27
C GLN A 472 0.15 -44.72 10.34
N MET A 473 1.17 -44.00 10.82
CA MET A 473 1.82 -42.93 10.06
C MET A 473 2.54 -43.41 8.81
N ASP A 474 3.24 -44.54 8.91
CA ASP A 474 4.03 -45.07 7.79
C ASP A 474 3.08 -45.54 6.66
N ASP A 475 1.93 -46.11 7.03
CA ASP A 475 0.86 -46.47 6.09
C ASP A 475 0.23 -45.21 5.44
N LEU A 476 -0.08 -44.17 6.21
CA LEU A 476 -0.58 -42.91 5.66
C LEU A 476 0.39 -42.26 4.66
N ILE A 477 1.69 -42.31 4.93
CA ILE A 477 2.72 -41.81 4.01
C ILE A 477 2.74 -42.65 2.72
N GLN A 478 2.69 -43.99 2.85
CA GLN A 478 2.66 -44.88 1.69
C GLN A 478 1.41 -44.67 0.84
N GLN A 479 0.24 -44.51 1.45
CA GLN A 479 -1.00 -44.22 0.74
C GLN A 479 -0.94 -42.86 0.03
N ALA A 480 -0.37 -41.83 0.67
CA ALA A 480 -0.19 -40.53 0.05
C ALA A 480 0.75 -40.58 -1.15
N ARG A 481 1.88 -41.32 -1.05
CA ARG A 481 2.80 -41.53 -2.17
C ARG A 481 2.17 -42.31 -3.31
N ALA A 482 1.43 -43.37 -3.00
CA ALA A 482 0.80 -44.22 -4.00
C ALA A 482 -0.25 -43.45 -4.83
N GLN A 483 -0.96 -42.51 -4.21
CA GLN A 483 -1.95 -41.68 -4.90
C GLN A 483 -1.34 -40.44 -5.56
N GLY A 484 -0.19 -39.97 -5.06
CA GLY A 484 0.46 -38.76 -5.52
C GLY A 484 -0.44 -37.52 -5.35
N VAL A 485 -0.22 -36.52 -6.18
CA VAL A 485 -0.98 -35.25 -6.13
C VAL A 485 -2.28 -35.28 -6.94
N GLY A 486 -2.46 -36.30 -7.78
CA GLY A 486 -3.61 -36.43 -8.69
C GLY A 486 -3.78 -35.26 -9.67
N GLU A 487 -4.92 -35.24 -10.36
CA GLU A 487 -5.26 -34.18 -11.32
C GLU A 487 -5.47 -32.82 -10.65
N THR A 488 -6.11 -32.81 -9.47
CA THR A 488 -6.32 -31.59 -8.69
C THR A 488 -4.99 -30.94 -8.29
N GLY A 489 -4.00 -31.74 -7.88
CA GLY A 489 -2.67 -31.26 -7.56
C GLY A 489 -1.94 -30.67 -8.76
N ARG A 490 -1.98 -31.33 -9.92
CA ARG A 490 -1.40 -30.80 -11.16
C ARG A 490 -2.06 -29.49 -11.60
N ARG A 491 -3.39 -29.41 -11.56
CA ARG A 491 -4.14 -28.17 -11.84
C ARG A 491 -3.80 -27.06 -10.84
N SER A 492 -3.55 -27.40 -9.58
CA SER A 492 -3.12 -26.42 -8.58
C SER A 492 -1.72 -25.87 -8.91
N LEU A 493 -0.76 -26.72 -9.31
CA LEU A 493 0.57 -26.28 -9.78
C LEU A 493 0.47 -25.42 -11.03
N PHE A 494 -0.37 -25.80 -12.00
CA PHE A 494 -0.60 -24.99 -13.20
C PHE A 494 -1.00 -23.57 -12.83
N ARG A 495 -1.97 -23.44 -11.92
CA ARG A 495 -2.46 -22.13 -11.49
C ARG A 495 -1.42 -21.36 -10.68
N LEU A 496 -0.67 -22.01 -9.79
CA LEU A 496 0.41 -21.35 -9.05
C LEU A 496 1.50 -20.80 -9.98
N LEU A 497 1.88 -21.57 -11.00
CA LEU A 497 2.82 -21.13 -12.03
C LEU A 497 2.21 -19.99 -12.86
N ALA A 498 0.99 -20.14 -13.37
CA ALA A 498 0.33 -19.11 -14.15
C ALA A 498 0.15 -17.79 -13.36
N GLN A 499 -0.16 -17.87 -12.06
CA GLN A 499 -0.25 -16.72 -11.16
C GLN A 499 1.10 -16.09 -10.81
N SER A 500 2.21 -16.74 -11.19
CA SER A 500 3.54 -16.13 -11.12
C SER A 500 3.80 -15.20 -12.30
N LEU A 501 2.94 -15.21 -13.33
CA LEU A 501 2.94 -14.24 -14.42
C LEU A 501 2.09 -13.03 -14.05
N PHE A 502 2.60 -11.84 -14.33
CA PHE A 502 1.87 -10.58 -14.13
C PHE A 502 2.11 -9.64 -15.30
N PHE A 503 1.17 -8.72 -15.52
CA PHE A 503 1.24 -7.75 -16.60
C PHE A 503 1.70 -6.39 -16.05
N GLU A 504 2.75 -5.85 -16.67
CA GLU A 504 3.29 -4.52 -16.39
C GLU A 504 2.91 -3.58 -17.53
N LEU A 505 2.18 -2.51 -17.22
CA LEU A 505 1.78 -1.50 -18.22
C LEU A 505 3.00 -0.71 -18.68
N ALA A 506 3.19 -0.61 -20.00
CA ALA A 506 4.21 0.23 -20.62
C ALA A 506 3.74 1.68 -20.81
N SER A 507 2.42 1.90 -20.86
CA SER A 507 1.80 3.21 -21.01
C SER A 507 0.46 3.28 -20.27
N VAL A 508 -0.07 4.50 -20.10
CA VAL A 508 -1.42 4.71 -19.58
C VAL A 508 -2.41 3.97 -20.49
N SER A 509 -3.39 3.28 -19.90
CA SER A 509 -4.40 2.54 -20.66
C SER A 509 -5.32 3.50 -21.40
N GLU A 510 -5.59 3.19 -22.66
CA GLU A 510 -6.50 3.96 -23.50
C GLU A 510 -7.88 3.33 -23.43
N ARG A 511 -8.91 4.14 -23.15
CA ARG A 511 -10.28 3.64 -23.15
C ARG A 511 -10.74 3.46 -24.59
N ASP A 512 -11.27 2.28 -24.92
CA ASP A 512 -11.80 2.01 -26.25
C ASP A 512 -12.93 3.02 -26.55
N HIS A 513 -12.80 3.74 -27.66
CA HIS A 513 -13.72 4.80 -28.08
C HIS A 513 -15.16 4.30 -28.28
N ARG A 514 -15.39 2.98 -28.33
CA ARG A 514 -16.72 2.38 -28.54
C ARG A 514 -17.23 1.51 -27.38
N GLY A 515 -16.58 1.48 -26.21
CA GLY A 515 -16.95 0.52 -25.16
C GLY A 515 -16.52 0.81 -23.71
N VAL A 516 -16.72 -0.21 -22.86
CA VAL A 516 -16.32 -0.25 -21.43
C VAL A 516 -14.91 -0.87 -21.25
N SER A 517 -14.29 -1.31 -22.35
CA SER A 517 -12.97 -1.94 -22.41
C SER A 517 -11.82 -0.93 -22.40
N PHE A 518 -10.67 -1.38 -21.89
CA PHE A 518 -9.40 -0.64 -21.94
C PHE A 518 -8.44 -1.37 -22.89
N TYR A 519 -7.75 -0.60 -23.73
CA TYR A 519 -6.59 -1.03 -24.48
C TYR A 519 -5.33 -0.79 -23.65
N CYS A 520 -4.57 -1.84 -23.43
CA CYS A 520 -3.38 -1.84 -22.57
C CYS A 520 -2.19 -2.34 -23.36
N VAL A 521 -1.12 -1.55 -23.43
CA VAL A 521 0.18 -1.96 -23.97
C VAL A 521 1.13 -2.18 -22.81
N GLY A 522 1.87 -3.30 -22.82
CA GLY A 522 2.70 -3.68 -21.69
C GLY A 522 3.47 -4.97 -21.93
N VAL A 523 4.13 -5.45 -20.88
CA VAL A 523 4.97 -6.65 -20.89
C VAL A 523 4.44 -7.66 -19.89
N VAL A 524 4.38 -8.94 -20.29
CA VAL A 524 4.14 -10.04 -19.34
C VAL A 524 5.47 -10.41 -18.69
N ARG A 525 5.50 -10.33 -17.37
CA ARG A 525 6.66 -10.59 -16.52
C ARG A 525 6.40 -11.83 -15.68
N CYS A 526 7.47 -12.40 -15.13
CA CYS A 526 7.39 -13.55 -14.23
C CYS A 526 8.08 -13.23 -12.91
N ARG A 527 7.46 -13.63 -11.81
CA ARG A 527 8.02 -13.48 -10.45
C ARG A 527 9.26 -14.33 -10.23
N ILE A 528 9.30 -15.52 -10.83
CA ILE A 528 10.46 -16.41 -10.82
C ILE A 528 11.27 -16.23 -12.10
N SER A 529 12.53 -16.65 -12.08
CA SER A 529 13.39 -16.62 -13.27
C SER A 529 12.71 -17.36 -14.43
N GLY A 530 12.72 -16.77 -15.64
CA GLY A 530 12.06 -17.36 -16.81
C GLY A 530 12.54 -18.79 -17.12
N ASN A 531 13.84 -19.07 -16.92
CA ASN A 531 14.37 -20.43 -17.09
C ASN A 531 13.82 -21.41 -16.05
N VAL A 532 13.63 -20.94 -14.81
CA VAL A 532 13.05 -21.74 -13.73
C VAL A 532 11.56 -21.99 -14.01
N PHE A 533 10.83 -20.96 -14.46
CA PHE A 533 9.43 -21.09 -14.86
C PHE A 533 9.26 -22.14 -15.98
N VAL A 534 10.01 -22.01 -17.07
CA VAL A 534 9.91 -22.93 -18.22
C VAL A 534 10.28 -24.36 -17.80
N ALA A 535 11.34 -24.54 -17.01
CA ALA A 535 11.72 -25.85 -16.51
C ALA A 535 10.66 -26.48 -15.59
N ALA A 536 10.09 -25.70 -14.66
CA ALA A 536 9.02 -26.17 -13.79
C ALA A 536 7.74 -26.48 -14.58
N PHE A 537 7.41 -25.67 -15.57
CA PHE A 537 6.27 -25.86 -16.45
C PHE A 537 6.38 -27.17 -17.23
N HIS A 538 7.53 -27.44 -17.87
CA HIS A 538 7.78 -28.70 -18.61
C HIS A 538 7.81 -29.96 -17.76
N ARG A 539 8.02 -29.83 -16.44
CA ARG A 539 7.96 -30.98 -15.52
C ARG A 539 6.54 -31.23 -15.05
N ALA A 540 5.75 -30.17 -14.90
CA ALA A 540 4.37 -30.25 -14.46
C ALA A 540 3.39 -30.64 -15.58
N PHE A 541 3.71 -30.31 -16.84
CA PHE A 541 2.92 -30.52 -18.06
C PHE A 541 3.82 -30.95 -19.21
#